data_AF-A0A6V9Z5Y1-F1
#
_entry.id   AF-A0A6V9Z5Y1-F1
#
_cell.length_a   1.000
_cell.length_b   1.000
_cell.length_c   1.000
_cell.angle_alpha   90.00
_cell.angle_beta   90.00
_cell.angle_gamma   90.00
#
_symmetry.space_group_name_H-M   'P 1'
#
loop_
_entity.id
_entity.type
_entity.pdbx_description
1 polymer ?
#
loop_
_entity_poly.entity_id
_entity_poly.type
_entity_poly.pdbx_seq_one_letter_code
_entity_poly.pdbx_strand_id
1 'polypeptide(L)'
;AAAGKITPDREQTLNALLDEFQQALESGIMEKILLANRAFRFEIYHYADMPTLYAMIEQLWVRLGPSLHFLYDNFKLDDYQNGVNLYRKLLNALVTGDKEASRHCLQNVLQQNVATIKNQYFM
;
A
#
# COMPACT_ATOMS: atom_id res chain seq x y z
N ALA A 1 6.48 -4.45 -13.84
CA ALA A 1 5.84 -5.65 -14.43
C ALA A 1 4.31 -5.50 -14.46
N ALA A 2 3.66 -5.24 -13.31
CA ALA A 2 2.19 -5.15 -13.21
C ALA A 2 1.52 -4.09 -14.11
N ALA A 3 2.11 -2.91 -14.31
CA ALA A 3 1.51 -1.84 -15.13
C ALA A 3 1.15 -2.27 -16.57
N GLY A 4 1.88 -3.22 -17.16
CA GLY A 4 1.56 -3.73 -18.49
C GLY A 4 0.51 -4.84 -18.52
N LYS A 5 -0.14 -5.14 -17.38
CA LYS A 5 -1.01 -6.31 -17.20
C LYS A 5 -2.33 -5.96 -16.50
N ILE A 6 -2.72 -4.70 -16.49
CA ILE A 6 -3.99 -4.26 -15.92
C ILE A 6 -5.10 -4.48 -16.96
N THR A 7 -6.03 -5.38 -16.63
CA THR A 7 -7.29 -5.60 -17.35
C THR A 7 -8.44 -4.89 -16.63
N PRO A 8 -9.61 -4.72 -17.24
CA PRO A 8 -10.78 -4.15 -16.57
C PRO A 8 -11.13 -4.86 -15.25
N ASP A 9 -11.07 -6.20 -15.21
CA ASP A 9 -11.34 -6.97 -13.99
C ASP A 9 -10.30 -6.71 -12.88
N ARG A 10 -9.02 -6.60 -13.28
CA ARG A 10 -7.92 -6.30 -12.36
C ARG A 10 -8.01 -4.87 -11.82
N GLU A 11 -8.40 -3.92 -12.66
CA GLU A 11 -8.67 -2.54 -12.28
C GLU A 11 -9.86 -2.45 -11.32
N GLN A 12 -10.96 -3.15 -11.60
CA GLN A 12 -12.13 -3.19 -10.71
C GLN A 12 -11.77 -3.74 -9.33
N THR A 13 -10.96 -4.80 -9.28
CA THR A 13 -10.47 -5.38 -8.03
C THR A 13 -9.62 -4.36 -7.24
N LEU A 14 -8.71 -3.65 -7.91
CA LEU A 14 -7.89 -2.63 -7.24
C LEU A 14 -8.72 -1.43 -6.74
N ASN A 15 -9.76 -1.03 -7.47
CA ASN A 15 -10.67 0.01 -7.02
C ASN A 15 -11.44 -0.42 -5.76
N ALA A 16 -11.97 -1.64 -5.74
CA ALA A 16 -12.66 -2.18 -4.56
C ALA A 16 -11.74 -2.22 -3.32
N LEU A 17 -10.49 -2.68 -3.48
CA LEU A 17 -9.50 -2.68 -2.40
C LEU A 17 -9.12 -1.27 -1.94
N LEU A 18 -9.12 -0.29 -2.84
CA LEU A 18 -8.87 1.11 -2.49
C LEU A 18 -10.05 1.72 -1.71
N ASP A 19 -11.29 1.35 -2.06
CA ASP A 19 -12.48 1.75 -1.32
C ASP A 19 -12.50 1.13 0.08
N GLU A 20 -12.13 -0.16 0.22
CA GLU A 20 -11.94 -0.81 1.52
C GLU A 20 -10.88 -0.09 2.37
N PHE A 21 -9.77 0.33 1.75
CA PHE A 21 -8.73 1.10 2.44
C PHE A 21 -9.25 2.46 2.92
N GLN A 22 -10.07 3.13 2.10
CA GLN A 22 -10.70 4.38 2.50
C GLN A 22 -11.67 4.18 3.68
N GLN A 23 -12.53 3.16 3.65
CA GLN A 23 -13.42 2.81 4.76
C GLN A 23 -12.64 2.44 6.03
N ALA A 24 -11.51 1.74 5.88
CA ALA A 24 -10.64 1.42 7.00
C ALA A 24 -10.07 2.69 7.65
N LEU A 25 -9.62 3.66 6.85
CA LEU A 25 -9.18 4.97 7.35
C LEU A 25 -10.29 5.71 8.09
N GLU A 26 -11.49 5.76 7.52
CA GLU A 26 -12.65 6.39 8.15
C GLU A 26 -13.04 5.74 9.49
N SER A 27 -12.82 4.42 9.63
CA SER A 27 -13.06 3.71 10.89
C SER A 27 -12.07 4.04 12.01
N GLY A 28 -10.88 4.56 11.67
CA GLY A 28 -9.79 4.82 12.61
C GLY A 28 -9.17 3.57 13.25
N ILE A 29 -9.61 2.36 12.90
CA ILE A 29 -9.10 1.11 13.45
C ILE A 29 -7.79 0.74 12.74
N MET A 30 -6.66 0.94 13.42
CA MET A 30 -5.31 0.72 12.86
C MET A 30 -5.12 -0.67 12.23
N GLU A 31 -5.62 -1.73 12.88
CA GLU A 31 -5.55 -3.09 12.35
C GLU A 31 -6.21 -3.19 10.96
N LYS A 32 -7.42 -2.62 10.80
CA LYS A 32 -8.13 -2.61 9.52
C LYS A 32 -7.36 -1.81 8.47
N ILE A 33 -6.78 -0.67 8.86
CA ILE A 33 -5.99 0.17 7.96
C ILE A 33 -4.78 -0.60 7.44
N LEU A 34 -4.04 -1.28 8.31
CA LEU A 34 -2.85 -2.07 7.93
C LEU A 34 -3.23 -3.27 7.05
N LEU A 35 -4.33 -3.96 7.37
CA LEU A 35 -4.80 -5.09 6.58
C LEU A 35 -5.24 -4.67 5.17
N ALA A 36 -6.05 -3.61 5.04
CA ALA A 36 -6.47 -3.08 3.75
C ALA A 36 -5.29 -2.52 2.93
N ASN A 37 -4.33 -1.85 3.60
CA ASN A 37 -3.08 -1.39 2.99
C ASN A 37 -2.28 -2.54 2.37
N ARG A 38 -2.12 -3.62 3.13
CA ARG A 38 -1.43 -4.84 2.68
C ARG A 38 -2.18 -5.45 1.50
N ALA A 39 -3.50 -5.63 1.61
CA ALA A 39 -4.31 -6.25 0.57
C ALA A 39 -4.14 -5.53 -0.77
N PHE A 40 -4.30 -4.19 -0.80
CA PHE A 40 -4.12 -3.39 -2.01
C PHE A 40 -2.73 -3.56 -2.64
N ARG A 41 -1.65 -3.47 -1.84
CA ARG A 41 -0.27 -3.60 -2.36
C ARG A 41 0.04 -5.00 -2.85
N PHE A 42 -0.39 -6.02 -2.12
CA PHE A 42 -0.11 -7.41 -2.46
C PHE A 42 -0.85 -7.83 -3.73
N GLU A 43 -2.04 -7.27 -3.98
CA GLU A 43 -2.73 -7.50 -5.25
C GLU A 43 -1.95 -6.94 -6.45
N ILE A 44 -1.37 -5.74 -6.32
CA ILE A 44 -0.48 -5.18 -7.35
C ILE A 44 0.75 -6.08 -7.57
N TYR A 45 1.34 -6.62 -6.50
CA TYR A 45 2.49 -7.52 -6.62
C TYR A 45 2.10 -8.85 -7.26
N HIS A 46 0.91 -9.36 -6.97
CA HIS A 46 0.37 -10.56 -7.58
C HIS A 46 0.26 -10.39 -9.11
N TYR A 47 -0.24 -9.24 -9.59
CA TYR A 47 -0.34 -8.95 -11.02
C TYR A 47 0.99 -8.86 -11.77
N ALA A 48 2.13 -8.83 -11.07
CA ALA A 48 3.44 -8.95 -11.71
C ALA A 48 3.66 -10.36 -12.32
N ASP A 49 2.93 -11.37 -11.85
CA ASP A 49 3.11 -12.81 -12.13
C ASP A 49 4.54 -13.29 -11.86
N MET A 50 5.11 -12.86 -10.72
CA MET A 50 6.46 -13.20 -10.28
C MET A 50 6.40 -13.88 -8.90
N PRO A 51 6.09 -15.19 -8.82
CA PRO A 51 5.80 -15.87 -7.55
C PRO A 51 6.96 -15.82 -6.55
N THR A 52 8.21 -15.98 -7.02
CA THR A 52 9.40 -15.87 -6.16
C THR A 52 9.54 -14.46 -5.57
N LEU A 53 9.28 -13.43 -6.36
CA LEU A 53 9.32 -12.04 -5.90
C LEU A 53 8.23 -11.76 -4.87
N TYR A 54 7.01 -12.22 -5.15
CA TYR A 54 5.88 -12.11 -4.22
C TYR A 54 6.22 -12.74 -2.86
N ALA A 55 6.74 -13.97 -2.85
CA ALA A 55 7.13 -14.66 -1.63
C ALA A 55 8.23 -13.90 -0.86
N MET A 56 9.22 -13.32 -1.55
CA MET A 56 10.25 -12.50 -0.90
C MET A 56 9.66 -11.26 -0.24
N ILE A 57 8.74 -10.55 -0.91
CA ILE A 57 8.06 -9.38 -0.36
C ILE A 57 7.22 -9.76 0.86
N GLU A 58 6.51 -10.90 0.81
CA GLU A 58 5.73 -11.41 1.93
C GLU A 58 6.60 -11.69 3.17
N GLN A 59 7.73 -12.37 2.98
CA GLN A 59 8.66 -12.67 4.07
C GLN A 59 9.24 -11.39 4.70
N LEU A 60 9.54 -10.37 3.90
CA LEU A 60 9.98 -9.07 4.41
C LEU A 60 8.86 -8.37 5.21
N TRP A 61 7.61 -8.46 4.74
CA TRP A 61 6.46 -7.89 5.45
C TRP A 61 6.25 -8.53 6.82
N VAL A 62 6.35 -9.86 6.92
CA VAL A 62 6.24 -10.60 8.19
C VAL A 62 7.29 -10.11 9.19
N ARG A 63 8.54 -9.89 8.75
CA ARG A 63 9.62 -9.37 9.59
C ARG A 63 9.39 -7.91 10.02
N LEU A 64 8.75 -7.11 9.16
CA LEU A 64 8.41 -5.72 9.46
C LEU A 64 7.24 -5.60 10.45
N GLY A 65 6.36 -6.61 10.52
CA GLY A 65 5.14 -6.61 11.35
C GLY A 65 5.32 -6.08 12.78
N PRO A 66 6.28 -6.60 13.58
CA PRO A 66 6.53 -6.11 14.93
C PRO A 66 6.85 -4.61 15.00
N SER A 67 7.58 -4.07 14.02
CA SER A 67 7.92 -2.64 13.94
C SER A 67 6.74 -1.73 13.59
N LEU A 68 5.58 -2.29 13.25
CA LEU A 68 4.34 -1.53 13.02
C LEU A 68 3.49 -1.42 14.29
N HIS A 69 3.84 -2.12 15.38
CA HIS A 69 3.03 -2.15 16.59
C HIS A 69 2.89 -0.76 17.24
N PHE A 70 3.92 0.10 17.18
CA PHE A 70 3.86 1.47 17.72
C PHE A 70 2.77 2.33 17.07
N LEU A 71 2.29 1.97 15.87
CA LEU A 71 1.22 2.69 15.18
C LEU A 71 -0.11 2.53 15.91
N TYR A 72 -0.33 1.49 16.72
CA TYR A 72 -1.56 1.34 17.49
C TYR A 72 -1.73 2.45 18.54
N ASP A 73 -0.63 2.86 19.16
CA ASP A 73 -0.65 3.85 20.25
C ASP A 73 -0.44 5.29 19.76
N ASN A 74 0.26 5.48 18.63
CA ASN A 74 0.69 6.80 18.15
C ASN A 74 -0.04 7.27 16.89
N PHE A 75 -1.13 6.61 16.50
CA PHE A 75 -1.84 6.97 15.28
C PHE A 75 -2.51 8.34 15.37
N LYS A 76 -2.16 9.22 14.44
CA LYS A 76 -2.96 10.41 14.13
C LYS A 76 -3.55 10.23 12.73
N LEU A 77 -4.88 10.25 12.65
CA LEU A 77 -5.62 10.09 11.39
C LEU A 77 -5.14 11.08 10.32
N ASP A 78 -4.79 12.30 10.74
CA ASP A 78 -4.30 13.38 9.88
C ASP A 78 -3.02 13.02 9.11
N ASP A 79 -2.15 12.18 9.69
CA ASP A 79 -0.90 11.75 9.05
C ASP A 79 -1.16 10.81 7.85
N TYR A 80 -2.36 10.21 7.77
CA TYR A 80 -2.74 9.24 6.75
C TYR A 80 -3.83 9.73 5.79
N GLN A 81 -4.37 10.95 5.97
CA GLN A 81 -5.44 11.51 5.10
C GLN A 81 -5.04 11.54 3.61
N ASN A 82 -3.76 11.73 3.31
CA ASN A 82 -3.26 11.72 1.93
C ASN A 82 -3.02 10.31 1.34
N GLY A 83 -3.14 9.25 2.14
CA GLY A 83 -2.84 7.87 1.73
C GLY A 83 -3.70 7.39 0.56
N VAL A 84 -5.02 7.67 0.59
CA VAL A 84 -5.94 7.31 -0.50
C VAL A 84 -5.56 8.01 -1.81
N ASN A 85 -5.22 9.30 -1.75
CA ASN A 85 -4.84 10.07 -2.92
C ASN A 85 -3.54 9.56 -3.56
N LEU A 86 -2.57 9.11 -2.76
CA LEU A 86 -1.34 8.50 -3.27
C LEU A 86 -1.61 7.17 -3.97
N TYR A 87 -2.48 6.32 -3.41
CA TYR A 87 -2.86 5.08 -4.07
C TYR A 87 -3.73 5.29 -5.31
N ARG A 88 -4.58 6.30 -5.33
CA ARG A 88 -5.33 6.67 -6.53
C ARG A 88 -4.41 7.09 -7.68
N LYS A 89 -3.34 7.86 -7.37
CA LYS A 89 -2.29 8.19 -8.35
C LYS A 89 -1.54 6.93 -8.84
N LEU A 90 -1.21 6.02 -7.93
CA LEU A 90 -0.57 4.74 -8.29
C LEU A 90 -1.48 3.89 -9.20
N LEU A 91 -2.75 3.76 -8.86
CA LEU A 91 -3.74 3.01 -9.65
C LEU A 91 -3.87 3.61 -11.06
N ASN A 92 -4.01 4.93 -11.17
CA ASN A 92 -4.07 5.60 -12.47
C ASN A 92 -2.82 5.32 -13.31
N ALA A 93 -1.63 5.38 -12.73
CA ALA A 93 -0.38 5.06 -13.43
C ALA A 93 -0.29 3.58 -13.86
N LEU A 94 -0.87 2.67 -13.08
CA LEU A 94 -0.96 1.26 -13.46
C LEU A 94 -1.93 1.06 -14.64
N VAL A 95 -3.11 1.71 -14.60
CA VAL A 95 -4.14 1.62 -15.65
C VAL A 95 -3.64 2.20 -16.98
N THR A 96 -2.91 3.31 -16.95
CA THR A 96 -2.32 3.90 -18.18
C THR A 96 -1.10 3.12 -18.69
N GLY A 97 -0.67 2.07 -17.99
CA GLY A 97 0.51 1.30 -18.34
C GLY A 97 1.84 2.02 -18.11
N ASP A 98 1.84 3.15 -17.41
CA ASP A 98 3.03 3.97 -17.15
C ASP A 98 3.90 3.33 -16.06
N LYS A 99 4.91 2.58 -16.52
CA LYS A 99 5.86 1.86 -15.66
C LYS A 99 6.69 2.79 -14.79
N GLU A 100 7.09 3.95 -15.29
CA GLU A 100 7.93 4.87 -14.52
C GLU A 100 7.10 5.64 -13.50
N ALA A 101 5.93 6.13 -13.87
CA ALA A 101 5.03 6.80 -12.93
C ALA A 101 4.55 5.84 -11.83
N SER A 102 4.19 4.60 -12.17
CA SER A 102 3.77 3.60 -11.17
C SER A 102 4.91 3.24 -10.20
N ARG A 103 6.14 3.08 -10.71
CA ARG A 103 7.33 2.89 -9.87
C ARG A 103 7.55 4.08 -8.95
N HIS A 104 7.51 5.30 -9.47
CA HIS A 104 7.73 6.52 -8.68
C HIS A 104 6.66 6.69 -7.58
N CYS A 105 5.38 6.46 -7.92
CA CYS A 105 4.29 6.52 -6.95
C CYS A 105 4.48 5.52 -5.80
N LEU A 106 4.80 4.25 -6.12
CA LEU A 106 5.03 3.23 -5.10
C LEU A 106 6.24 3.56 -4.22
N GLN A 107 7.34 4.06 -4.82
CA GLN A 107 8.52 4.47 -4.07
C GLN A 107 8.22 5.61 -3.09
N ASN A 108 7.49 6.63 -3.53
CA ASN A 108 7.09 7.75 -2.66
C ASN A 108 6.26 7.26 -1.46
N VAL A 109 5.27 6.38 -1.71
CA VAL A 109 4.46 5.78 -0.65
C VAL A 109 5.34 5.00 0.35
N LEU A 110 6.30 4.19 -0.14
CA LEU A 110 7.20 3.45 0.75
C LEU A 110 8.10 4.38 1.57
N GLN A 111 8.61 5.46 0.98
CA GLN A 111 9.45 6.44 1.67
C GLN A 111 8.70 7.14 2.81
N GLN A 112 7.44 7.53 2.57
CA GLN A 112 6.60 8.13 3.61
C GLN A 112 6.34 7.16 4.76
N ASN A 113 5.95 5.92 4.44
CA ASN A 113 5.76 4.88 5.46
C ASN A 113 7.03 4.64 6.30
N VAL A 114 8.20 4.55 5.66
CA VAL A 114 9.48 4.35 6.37
C VAL A 114 9.80 5.54 7.26
N ALA A 115 9.53 6.78 6.82
CA ALA A 115 9.72 7.96 7.65
C ALA A 115 8.83 7.91 8.91
N THR A 116 7.54 7.54 8.76
CA THR A 116 6.63 7.35 9.88
C THR A 116 7.12 6.27 10.84
N ILE A 117 7.57 5.11 10.32
CA ILE A 117 8.11 4.02 11.14
C ILE A 117 9.34 4.46 11.92
N LYS A 118 10.22 5.27 11.31
CA LYS A 118 11.44 5.75 11.97
C LYS A 118 11.16 6.68 13.16
N ASN A 119 10.03 7.37 13.18
CA ASN A 119 9.67 8.26 14.29
C ASN A 119 9.59 7.52 15.64
N GLN A 120 9.35 6.20 15.64
CA GLN A 120 9.34 5.39 16.86
C GLN A 120 10.69 5.35 17.60
N TYR A 121 11.79 5.70 16.93
CA TYR A 121 13.14 5.68 17.51
C TYR A 121 13.68 7.06 17.88
N PHE A 122 12.91 8.13 17.61
CA PHE A 122 13.29 9.51 17.90
C PHE A 122 12.37 10.17 18.96
N MET A 123 11.45 9.41 19.54
CA MET A 123 10.76 9.74 20.80
C MET A 123 11.57 9.23 21.99
#